data_AF-A0A7C6CZM3-F1
#
_entry.id   AF-A0A7C6CZM3-F1
#
_cell.length_a   1.000
_cell.length_b   1.000
_cell.length_c   1.000
_cell.angle_alpha   90.00
_cell.angle_beta   90.00
_cell.angle_gamma   90.00
#
_symmetry.space_group_name_H-M   'P 1'
#
loop_
_entity.id
_entity.type
_entity.pdbx_description
1 polymer ?
#
loop_
_entity_poly.entity_id
_entity_poly.type
_entity_poly.pdbx_seq_one_letter_code
_entity_poly.pdbx_strand_id
1 'polypeptide(L)'
;MVKRLGAILVLMCLVLTCRGTAALSPEDAGDLEAFFDGVFAIQQRQYKVPGIAVAVVKDGEVLFAKGYGHGDLEAGQAVDPAYTLFRAGSNTKVLVWTAVMQLVEAGELDLHRDINEYLDFQIPGQLHSGAQAPPITLHHLLTHTAGFEEVISETFVLSEEDLRPLGEYLQVRMPARVALPGTMLAYSNYGSALAGYIVERVSGMPFYEYVEEHIFKPLGMENSTLRQPLPAHLAPYLSQGYRWSAGRHVAGEFELVQAYPAGSLTSSTLDMAKLMIAHLQLGAYGEERILEEETARLMQAQQYTNHPELPGMAYGFIENYINGYRILEQGGDTGLFHTGLFLIPEEQAGLYVAYNALEAAPARQDLFEAFMNRYFPEKAQGEITPQPIAPGTGSNYAGNYHSTRSNFTKPEGIVRLFQAYRVDVDAEGYLVISAFGRTSRYGEIAPGVFRNLETGSKIALTFRDGRVTAIHLPGPYSLIRAPWYQTLGAFGALVGAAALFMIFTLIVWLVQLGRPARRKPRFTLPKLVGTLFILGSFSLLFILIGAAADIHPDMQAPRMFFQPTGTLDTISNLPRALGILASTMVILTLAAWFRSMGTAWMRVHFTLLTLCATGVTWLMWSLNFL
;
A
#
# COMPACT_ATOMS: atom_id res chain seq x y z
N MET A 1 46.20 -6.93 60.55
CA MET A 1 45.35 -7.97 59.92
C MET A 1 43.89 -7.54 60.13
N VAL A 2 43.16 -7.20 59.05
CA VAL A 2 41.67 -7.01 58.91
C VAL A 2 41.01 -5.85 59.72
N LYS A 3 40.82 -4.65 59.12
CA LYS A 3 39.58 -4.06 58.50
C LYS A 3 38.39 -3.87 59.48
N ARG A 4 38.17 -2.68 60.08
CA ARG A 4 37.43 -1.46 59.63
C ARG A 4 35.96 -1.70 59.20
N LEU A 5 35.03 -1.24 60.05
CA LEU A 5 33.59 -1.09 59.81
C LEU A 5 33.08 0.13 60.61
N GLY A 6 32.15 0.89 60.01
CA GLY A 6 31.23 1.78 60.71
C GLY A 6 31.66 3.21 60.99
N ALA A 7 31.46 4.11 60.03
CA ALA A 7 31.10 5.50 60.33
C ALA A 7 30.04 5.97 59.32
N ILE A 8 28.80 5.94 59.79
CA ILE A 8 27.68 6.68 59.21
C ILE A 8 27.89 8.17 59.54
N LEU A 9 27.33 9.03 58.67
CA LEU A 9 26.94 10.43 58.89
C LEU A 9 27.82 11.50 58.20
N VAL A 10 27.61 11.67 56.89
CA VAL A 10 27.62 13.00 56.23
C VAL A 10 26.46 13.02 55.25
N LEU A 11 25.33 13.58 55.70
CA LEU A 11 24.16 13.90 54.89
C LEU A 11 24.11 15.44 54.82
N MET A 12 24.71 16.04 53.80
CA MET A 12 24.35 17.40 53.37
C MET A 12 24.93 17.73 52.00
N CYS A 13 24.06 18.22 51.12
CA CYS A 13 24.33 18.99 49.89
C CYS A 13 24.85 18.24 48.66
N LEU A 14 24.00 17.40 48.06
CA LEU A 14 23.84 17.40 46.60
C LEU A 14 22.41 17.87 46.30
N VAL A 15 22.23 19.18 46.13
CA VAL A 15 21.10 19.70 45.35
C VAL A 15 21.46 19.40 43.90
N LEU A 16 21.17 18.17 43.47
CA LEU A 16 20.97 17.89 42.06
C LEU A 16 19.74 18.69 41.67
N THR A 17 19.96 19.82 41.02
CA THR A 17 18.94 20.46 40.21
C THR A 17 18.49 19.42 39.18
N CYS A 18 17.36 18.78 39.47
CA CYS A 18 16.54 18.12 38.48
C CYS A 18 16.10 19.22 37.52
N ARG A 19 16.94 19.55 36.52
CA ARG A 19 16.47 20.22 35.32
C ARG A 19 15.52 19.21 34.69
N GLY A 20 14.22 19.48 34.82
CA GLY A 20 13.24 18.83 33.95
C GLY A 20 13.77 18.93 32.53
N THR A 21 13.76 17.81 31.82
CA THR A 21 14.04 17.77 30.39
C THR A 21 13.04 18.69 29.70
N ALA A 22 13.40 19.96 29.55
CA ALA A 22 12.68 20.86 28.67
C ALA A 22 12.78 20.29 27.26
N ALA A 23 11.65 20.25 26.56
CA ALA A 23 11.64 19.91 25.14
C ALA A 23 12.66 20.81 24.43
N LEU A 24 13.60 20.20 23.69
CA LEU A 24 14.44 20.96 22.77
C LEU A 24 13.55 21.25 21.57
N SER A 25 13.12 22.50 21.40
CA SER A 25 12.50 22.92 20.14
C SER A 25 13.52 22.72 19.01
N PRO A 26 13.13 22.29 17.80
CA PRO A 26 14.04 22.25 16.66
C PRO A 26 14.28 23.69 16.22
N GLU A 27 15.11 24.42 16.95
CA GLU A 27 15.50 25.81 16.68
C GLU A 27 17.00 25.95 16.40
N ASP A 28 17.78 24.91 16.72
CA ASP A 28 19.23 24.88 16.55
C ASP A 28 19.63 23.90 15.44
N ALA A 29 20.10 24.43 14.31
CA ALA A 29 20.59 23.65 13.17
C ALA A 29 21.76 22.72 13.55
N GLY A 30 22.59 23.09 14.52
CA GLY A 30 23.70 22.25 15.00
C GLY A 30 23.22 21.05 15.82
N ASP A 31 22.15 21.20 16.61
CA ASP A 31 21.53 20.07 17.30
C ASP A 31 20.83 19.11 16.32
N LEU A 32 20.14 19.66 15.33
CA LEU A 32 19.54 18.88 14.24
C LEU A 32 20.60 18.09 13.48
N GLU A 33 21.72 18.72 13.14
CA GLU A 33 22.84 18.03 12.49
C GLU A 33 23.34 16.85 13.32
N ALA A 34 23.59 17.05 14.61
CA ALA A 34 24.05 15.98 15.50
C ALA A 34 23.03 14.83 15.63
N PHE A 35 21.73 15.15 15.68
CA PHE A 35 20.65 14.17 15.69
C PHE A 35 20.64 13.33 14.40
N PHE A 36 20.61 13.99 13.24
CA PHE A 36 20.55 13.29 11.95
C PHE A 36 21.83 12.52 11.65
N ASP A 37 23.00 13.04 12.00
CA ASP A 37 24.27 12.33 11.88
C ASP A 37 24.24 10.99 12.65
N GLY A 38 23.69 10.99 13.86
CA GLY A 38 23.52 9.79 14.68
C GLY A 38 22.52 8.80 14.08
N VAL A 39 21.33 9.27 13.72
CA VAL A 39 20.26 8.42 13.17
C VAL A 39 20.66 7.83 11.82
N PHE A 40 21.19 8.63 10.91
CA PHE A 40 21.54 8.17 9.57
C PHE A 40 22.78 7.28 9.54
N ALA A 41 23.74 7.45 10.46
CA ALA A 41 24.81 6.48 10.63
C ALA A 41 24.27 5.07 10.95
N ILE A 42 23.18 4.97 11.71
CA ILE A 42 22.50 3.70 12.00
C ILE A 42 21.72 3.22 10.77
N GLN A 43 20.89 4.08 10.18
CA GLN A 43 20.03 3.71 9.06
C GLN A 43 20.82 3.29 7.81
N GLN A 44 21.92 3.98 7.46
CA GLN A 44 22.80 3.58 6.35
C GLN A 44 23.33 2.15 6.52
N ARG A 45 23.66 1.75 7.76
CA ARG A 45 24.12 0.38 8.03
C ARG A 45 22.99 -0.63 8.08
N GLN A 46 21.87 -0.28 8.71
CA GLN A 46 20.72 -1.17 8.91
C GLN A 46 20.00 -1.45 7.59
N TYR A 47 19.71 -0.39 6.84
CA TYR A 47 18.93 -0.40 5.60
C TYR A 47 19.79 -0.35 4.35
N LYS A 48 21.12 -0.46 4.48
CA LYS A 48 22.07 -0.49 3.35
C LYS A 48 21.85 0.68 2.37
N VAL A 49 21.47 1.86 2.85
CA VAL A 49 21.17 2.98 1.96
C VAL A 49 22.43 3.78 1.59
N PRO A 50 22.75 3.95 0.29
CA PRO A 50 23.88 4.77 -0.17
C PRO A 50 23.72 6.26 0.11
N GLY A 51 22.53 6.80 -0.14
CA GLY A 51 22.25 8.22 -0.19
C GLY A 51 20.95 8.57 0.52
N ILE A 52 21.02 9.59 1.37
CA ILE A 52 19.87 10.14 2.10
C ILE A 52 19.92 11.67 1.95
N ALA A 53 18.78 12.30 1.71
CA ALA A 53 18.63 13.75 1.83
C ALA A 53 17.51 14.07 2.83
N VAL A 54 17.72 15.07 3.67
CA VAL A 54 16.71 15.54 4.64
C VAL A 54 16.62 17.06 4.63
N ALA A 55 15.42 17.58 4.85
CA ALA A 55 15.17 18.99 5.18
C ALA A 55 14.19 19.11 6.35
N VAL A 56 14.44 20.08 7.22
CA VAL A 56 13.54 20.52 8.30
C VAL A 56 13.20 21.97 8.04
N VAL A 57 11.91 22.28 8.08
CA VAL A 57 11.38 23.64 7.96
C VAL A 57 10.72 24.05 9.28
N LYS A 58 10.82 25.32 9.62
CA LYS A 58 10.25 25.90 10.84
C LYS A 58 9.92 27.36 10.61
N ASP A 59 8.72 27.79 11.02
CA ASP A 59 8.28 29.18 11.02
C ASP A 59 8.47 29.92 9.68
N GLY A 60 8.25 29.20 8.57
CA GLY A 60 8.34 29.74 7.21
C GLY A 60 9.72 29.64 6.55
N GLU A 61 10.72 29.09 7.24
CA GLU A 61 12.10 29.02 6.76
C GLU A 61 12.63 27.59 6.70
N VAL A 62 13.65 27.36 5.87
CA VAL A 62 14.42 26.11 5.89
C VAL A 62 15.45 26.19 7.01
N LEU A 63 15.19 25.49 8.11
CA LEU A 63 16.05 25.49 9.29
C LEU A 63 17.28 24.60 9.12
N PHE A 64 17.11 23.46 8.45
CA PHE A 64 18.19 22.50 8.22
C PHE A 64 17.97 21.76 6.91
N ALA A 65 19.03 21.55 6.13
CA ALA A 65 19.02 20.65 4.98
C ALA A 65 20.40 20.04 4.79
N LYS A 66 20.48 18.72 4.64
CA LYS A 66 21.76 18.02 4.47
C LYS A 66 21.59 16.74 3.67
N GLY A 67 22.59 16.47 2.83
CA GLY A 67 22.76 15.21 2.13
C GLY A 67 23.78 14.32 2.85
N TYR A 68 23.54 13.02 2.82
CA TYR A 68 24.35 11.99 3.45
C TYR A 68 24.69 10.92 2.42
N GLY A 69 25.97 10.57 2.34
CA GLY A 69 26.45 9.54 1.41
C GLY A 69 26.37 9.97 -0.06
N HIS A 70 25.99 9.06 -0.96
CA HIS A 70 26.12 9.24 -2.40
C HIS A 70 24.79 9.09 -3.13
N GLY A 71 24.51 10.03 -4.03
CA GLY A 71 23.42 9.96 -5.01
C GLY A 71 23.78 9.01 -6.16
N ASP A 72 25.07 8.90 -6.49
CA ASP A 72 25.62 7.94 -7.44
C ASP A 72 26.97 7.39 -6.93
N LEU A 73 27.02 6.09 -6.65
CA LEU A 73 28.19 5.36 -6.19
C LEU A 73 29.27 5.17 -7.27
N GLU A 74 28.90 5.06 -8.54
CA GLU A 74 29.85 4.87 -9.64
C GLU A 74 30.53 6.20 -9.99
N ALA A 75 29.75 7.27 -10.09
CA ALA A 75 30.28 8.62 -10.30
C ALA A 75 30.94 9.21 -9.04
N GLY A 76 30.71 8.63 -7.86
CA GLY A 76 31.14 9.20 -6.57
C GLY A 76 30.44 10.51 -6.24
N GLN A 77 29.23 10.73 -6.77
CA GLN A 77 28.45 11.95 -6.57
C GLN A 77 27.85 11.96 -5.17
N ALA A 78 28.28 12.89 -4.33
CA ALA A 78 27.69 13.12 -3.02
C ALA A 78 26.23 13.58 -3.16
N VAL A 79 25.40 13.22 -2.18
CA VAL A 79 24.04 13.78 -2.12
C VAL A 79 24.11 15.26 -1.78
N ASP A 80 23.49 16.09 -2.62
CA ASP A 80 23.29 17.51 -2.39
C ASP A 80 21.78 17.78 -2.25
N PRO A 81 21.29 18.30 -1.11
CA PRO A 81 19.86 18.52 -0.89
C PRO A 81 19.23 19.55 -1.86
N ALA A 82 20.03 20.43 -2.46
CA ALA A 82 19.57 21.43 -3.44
C ALA A 82 19.33 20.84 -4.82
N TYR A 83 20.21 19.93 -5.25
CA TYR A 83 20.27 19.49 -6.64
C TYR A 83 19.95 18.01 -6.81
N THR A 84 20.41 17.13 -5.92
CA THR A 84 20.20 15.69 -6.08
C THR A 84 18.71 15.36 -6.08
N LEU A 85 18.24 14.80 -7.19
CA LEU A 85 16.84 14.49 -7.41
C LEU A 85 16.53 13.07 -6.97
N PHE A 86 15.42 12.91 -6.26
CA PHE A 86 14.88 11.62 -5.84
C PHE A 86 13.49 11.43 -6.45
N ARG A 87 13.10 10.18 -6.67
CA ARG A 87 11.71 9.83 -7.04
C ARG A 87 10.86 9.92 -5.76
N ALA A 88 9.99 10.93 -5.66
CA ALA A 88 9.21 11.21 -4.47
C ALA A 88 7.97 10.31 -4.29
N GLY A 89 7.71 9.41 -5.24
CA GLY A 89 6.59 8.49 -5.21
C GLY A 89 5.27 9.18 -4.88
N SER A 90 4.51 8.62 -3.95
CA SER A 90 3.18 9.13 -3.57
C SER A 90 3.13 10.52 -2.92
N ASN A 91 4.26 11.17 -2.63
CA ASN A 91 4.25 12.61 -2.31
C ASN A 91 3.79 13.46 -3.52
N THR A 92 3.89 12.94 -4.75
CA THR A 92 3.31 13.53 -5.97
C THR A 92 1.85 13.93 -5.79
N LYS A 93 1.07 13.14 -5.03
CA LYS A 93 -0.37 13.36 -4.90
C LYS A 93 -0.68 14.70 -4.24
N VAL A 94 0.18 15.20 -3.35
CA VAL A 94 0.03 16.54 -2.75
C VAL A 94 -0.16 17.61 -3.83
N LEU A 95 0.55 17.49 -4.96
CA LEU A 95 0.43 18.41 -6.10
C LEU A 95 -0.92 18.26 -6.82
N VAL A 96 -1.45 17.04 -6.96
CA VAL A 96 -2.80 16.80 -7.51
C VAL A 96 -3.85 17.49 -6.65
N TRP A 97 -3.75 17.31 -5.33
CA TRP A 97 -4.73 17.85 -4.40
C TRP A 97 -4.69 19.38 -4.36
N THR A 98 -3.48 19.97 -4.34
CA THR A 98 -3.30 21.42 -4.47
C THR A 98 -3.91 21.94 -5.77
N ALA A 99 -3.65 21.30 -6.91
CA ALA A 99 -4.19 21.71 -8.20
C ALA A 99 -5.73 21.62 -8.27
N VAL A 100 -6.32 20.57 -7.70
CA VAL A 100 -7.79 20.48 -7.58
C VAL A 100 -8.32 21.63 -6.73
N MET A 101 -7.69 21.92 -5.60
CA MET A 101 -8.13 22.99 -4.72
C MET A 101 -7.95 24.39 -5.35
N GLN A 102 -6.91 24.61 -6.17
CA GLN A 102 -6.74 25.82 -6.99
C GLN A 102 -7.93 26.04 -7.93
N LEU A 103 -8.37 24.98 -8.63
CA LEU A 103 -9.53 25.07 -9.52
C LEU A 103 -10.88 25.15 -8.77
N VAL A 104 -10.97 24.61 -7.55
CA VAL A 104 -12.14 24.80 -6.67
C VAL A 104 -12.25 26.27 -6.25
N GLU A 105 -11.14 26.87 -5.84
CA GLU A 105 -11.06 28.29 -5.49
C GLU A 105 -11.41 29.20 -6.67
N ALA A 106 -10.98 28.84 -7.89
CA ALA A 106 -11.34 29.53 -9.12
C ALA A 106 -12.83 29.33 -9.52
N GLY A 107 -13.58 28.47 -8.82
CA GLY A 107 -14.97 28.15 -9.13
C GLY A 107 -15.17 27.24 -10.35
N GLU A 108 -14.09 26.61 -10.84
CA GLU A 108 -14.11 25.72 -12.01
C GLU A 108 -14.42 24.27 -11.63
N LEU A 109 -14.03 23.85 -10.42
CA LEU A 109 -14.34 22.55 -9.84
C LEU A 109 -15.26 22.64 -8.62
N ASP A 110 -16.09 21.63 -8.44
CA ASP A 110 -16.96 21.46 -7.27
C ASP A 110 -16.65 20.12 -6.61
N LEU A 111 -16.30 20.16 -5.32
CA LEU A 111 -15.89 18.99 -4.54
C LEU A 111 -16.99 17.91 -4.42
N HIS A 112 -18.26 18.29 -4.55
CA HIS A 112 -19.41 17.42 -4.31
C HIS A 112 -20.23 17.14 -5.57
N ARG A 113 -19.79 17.64 -6.73
CA ARG A 113 -20.38 17.31 -8.04
C ARG A 113 -19.95 15.94 -8.53
N ASP A 114 -20.78 15.31 -9.36
CA ASP A 114 -20.43 14.08 -10.07
C ASP A 114 -19.21 14.31 -10.97
N ILE A 115 -18.15 13.52 -10.77
CA ILE A 115 -16.93 13.63 -11.58
C ILE A 115 -17.16 13.31 -13.07
N ASN A 116 -18.22 12.58 -13.42
CA ASN A 116 -18.56 12.29 -14.81
C ASN A 116 -18.83 13.56 -15.62
N GLU A 117 -19.18 14.67 -14.98
CA GLU A 117 -19.36 15.97 -15.64
C GLU A 117 -18.03 16.59 -16.13
N TYR A 118 -16.90 16.13 -15.59
CA TYR A 118 -15.55 16.62 -15.93
C TYR A 118 -14.76 15.67 -16.85
N LEU A 119 -15.31 14.48 -17.16
CA LEU A 119 -14.62 13.42 -17.90
C LEU A 119 -15.16 13.28 -19.35
N ASP A 120 -14.36 12.72 -20.25
CA ASP A 120 -14.77 12.32 -21.62
C ASP A 120 -15.17 10.84 -21.72
N PHE A 121 -15.03 10.11 -20.61
CA PHE A 121 -15.54 8.75 -20.45
C PHE A 121 -16.41 8.67 -19.20
N GLN A 122 -17.17 7.58 -19.08
CA GLN A 122 -18.14 7.41 -18.00
C GLN A 122 -17.66 6.40 -16.96
N ILE A 123 -17.64 6.82 -15.70
CA ILE A 123 -17.53 5.93 -14.55
C ILE A 123 -18.91 5.31 -14.28
N PRO A 124 -19.04 3.97 -14.27
CA PRO A 124 -20.34 3.32 -14.09
C PRO A 124 -21.01 3.69 -12.76
N GLY A 125 -22.31 3.99 -12.80
CA GLY A 125 -23.18 4.23 -11.63
C GLY A 125 -23.55 2.98 -10.83
N GLN A 126 -22.76 1.91 -10.91
CA GLN A 126 -23.03 0.64 -10.25
C GLN A 126 -21.77 0.02 -9.67
N LEU A 127 -21.93 -0.74 -8.59
CA LEU A 127 -20.90 -1.61 -8.05
C LEU A 127 -20.71 -2.85 -8.93
N HIS A 128 -19.58 -3.54 -8.76
CA HIS A 128 -19.32 -4.82 -9.42
C HIS A 128 -20.39 -5.88 -9.14
N SER A 129 -21.04 -5.80 -7.96
CA SER A 129 -22.16 -6.66 -7.60
C SER A 129 -23.44 -6.41 -8.40
N GLY A 130 -23.49 -5.36 -9.23
CA GLY A 130 -24.68 -4.90 -9.95
C GLY A 130 -25.60 -3.98 -9.13
N ALA A 131 -25.28 -3.72 -7.87
CA ALA A 131 -26.01 -2.76 -7.05
C ALA A 131 -25.77 -1.32 -7.55
N GLN A 132 -26.83 -0.52 -7.60
CA GLN A 132 -26.72 0.91 -7.91
C GLN A 132 -25.87 1.62 -6.86
N ALA A 133 -25.06 2.57 -7.30
CA ALA A 133 -24.17 3.35 -6.43
C ALA A 133 -24.33 4.83 -6.73
N PRO A 134 -24.26 5.72 -5.72
CA PRO A 134 -24.26 7.15 -5.95
C PRO A 134 -23.04 7.57 -6.79
N PRO A 135 -23.09 8.75 -7.42
CA PRO A 135 -21.94 9.33 -8.11
C PRO A 135 -20.68 9.40 -7.24
N ILE A 136 -19.53 9.31 -7.90
CA ILE A 136 -18.24 9.64 -7.27
C ILE A 136 -18.04 11.15 -7.43
N THR A 137 -17.42 11.78 -6.43
CA THR A 137 -17.16 13.22 -6.41
C THR A 137 -15.66 13.46 -6.16
N LEU A 138 -15.17 14.67 -6.38
CA LEU A 138 -13.77 15.01 -6.06
C LEU A 138 -13.48 14.81 -4.56
N HIS A 139 -14.43 15.13 -3.66
CA HIS A 139 -14.33 14.81 -2.24
C HIS A 139 -13.96 13.34 -2.02
N HIS A 140 -14.64 12.41 -2.69
CA HIS A 140 -14.35 10.98 -2.56
C HIS A 140 -12.98 10.57 -3.13
N LEU A 141 -12.49 11.25 -4.17
CA LEU A 141 -11.15 10.99 -4.72
C LEU A 141 -10.06 11.48 -3.76
N LEU A 142 -10.20 12.70 -3.24
CA LEU A 142 -9.23 13.37 -2.37
C LEU A 142 -9.14 12.73 -0.98
N THR A 143 -10.20 12.06 -0.51
CA THR A 143 -10.22 11.33 0.77
C THR A 143 -9.97 9.82 0.63
N HIS A 144 -9.71 9.33 -0.58
CA HIS A 144 -9.57 7.89 -0.86
C HIS A 144 -10.78 7.05 -0.42
N THR A 145 -11.99 7.56 -0.64
CA THR A 145 -13.26 6.87 -0.34
C THR A 145 -14.13 6.65 -1.57
N ALA A 146 -13.56 6.65 -2.77
CA ALA A 146 -14.33 6.49 -4.02
C ALA A 146 -14.90 5.07 -4.23
N GLY A 147 -14.36 4.08 -3.50
CA GLY A 147 -14.82 2.69 -3.55
C GLY A 147 -14.24 1.87 -4.71
N PHE A 148 -13.22 2.38 -5.41
CA PHE A 148 -12.45 1.62 -6.37
C PHE A 148 -11.61 0.54 -5.67
N GLU A 149 -11.50 -0.64 -6.29
CA GLU A 149 -10.46 -1.59 -5.93
C GLU A 149 -9.08 -1.10 -6.37
N GLU A 150 -8.01 -1.64 -5.76
CA GLU A 150 -6.65 -1.35 -6.19
C GLU A 150 -6.25 -2.23 -7.38
N VAL A 151 -5.49 -1.67 -8.32
CA VAL A 151 -4.93 -2.38 -9.47
C VAL A 151 -3.44 -2.11 -9.50
N ILE A 152 -2.64 -3.18 -9.39
CA ILE A 152 -1.18 -3.09 -9.41
C ILE A 152 -0.67 -3.11 -10.86
N SER A 153 -1.35 -3.88 -11.71
CA SER A 153 -1.02 -4.05 -13.12
C SER A 153 -0.97 -2.71 -13.86
N GLU A 154 0.14 -2.46 -14.57
CA GLU A 154 0.39 -1.25 -15.36
C GLU A 154 0.28 0.06 -14.55
N THR A 155 0.49 0.03 -13.23
CA THR A 155 0.78 1.26 -12.47
C THR A 155 2.18 1.77 -12.83
N PHE A 156 3.12 0.83 -13.02
CA PHE A 156 4.43 1.05 -13.60
C PHE A 156 4.53 0.28 -14.90
N VAL A 157 5.35 0.78 -15.82
CA VAL A 157 5.66 0.13 -17.10
C VAL A 157 7.16 -0.01 -17.28
N LEU A 158 7.58 -0.95 -18.13
CA LEU A 158 8.99 -1.30 -18.29
C LEU A 158 9.71 -0.44 -19.35
N SER A 159 8.96 0.26 -20.21
CA SER A 159 9.54 1.09 -21.26
C SER A 159 8.69 2.34 -21.53
N GLU A 160 9.30 3.37 -22.13
CA GLU A 160 8.60 4.60 -22.51
C GLU A 160 7.54 4.34 -23.59
N GLU A 161 7.76 3.35 -24.46
CA GLU A 161 6.83 2.96 -25.52
C GLU A 161 5.52 2.35 -24.96
N ASP A 162 5.57 1.83 -23.73
CA ASP A 162 4.40 1.29 -23.03
C ASP A 162 3.57 2.39 -22.33
N LEU A 163 4.08 3.63 -22.22
CA LEU A 163 3.33 4.73 -21.63
C LEU A 163 2.18 5.16 -22.54
N ARG A 164 0.98 5.12 -21.99
CA ARG A 164 -0.23 5.67 -22.63
C ARG A 164 -0.50 7.09 -22.17
N PRO A 165 -1.15 7.93 -23.01
CA PRO A 165 -1.77 9.17 -22.56
C PRO A 165 -2.68 8.93 -21.34
N LEU A 166 -2.74 9.91 -20.42
CA LEU A 166 -3.40 9.75 -19.11
C LEU A 166 -4.86 9.33 -19.24
N GLY A 167 -5.63 10.01 -20.10
CA GLY A 167 -7.04 9.70 -20.35
C GLY A 167 -7.26 8.29 -20.91
N GLU A 168 -6.41 7.86 -21.84
CA GLU A 168 -6.47 6.50 -22.42
C GLU A 168 -6.20 5.43 -21.36
N TYR A 169 -5.15 5.60 -20.55
CA TYR A 169 -4.85 4.69 -19.45
C TYR A 169 -6.04 4.60 -18.47
N LEU A 170 -6.59 5.74 -18.05
CA LEU A 170 -7.68 5.78 -17.09
C LEU A 170 -8.95 5.10 -17.63
N GLN A 171 -9.23 5.24 -18.93
CA GLN A 171 -10.37 4.60 -19.56
C GLN A 171 -10.17 3.08 -19.69
N VAL A 172 -9.00 2.63 -20.18
CA VAL A 172 -8.73 1.20 -20.47
C VAL A 172 -8.47 0.38 -19.21
N ARG A 173 -7.86 0.98 -18.18
CA ARG A 173 -7.46 0.31 -16.93
C ARG A 173 -8.35 0.66 -15.73
N MET A 174 -9.57 1.14 -15.97
CA MET A 174 -10.56 1.44 -14.92
C MET A 174 -10.76 0.26 -13.95
N PRO A 175 -10.51 0.46 -12.63
CA PRO A 175 -10.83 -0.53 -11.61
C PRO A 175 -12.34 -0.67 -11.38
N ALA A 176 -12.75 -1.85 -10.91
CA ALA A 176 -14.13 -2.03 -10.49
C ALA A 176 -14.46 -1.22 -9.23
N ARG A 177 -15.71 -0.76 -9.12
CA ARG A 177 -16.27 -0.20 -7.88
C ARG A 177 -16.75 -1.34 -6.99
N VAL A 178 -16.13 -1.50 -5.82
CA VAL A 178 -16.38 -2.64 -4.91
C VAL A 178 -16.97 -2.21 -3.57
N ALA A 179 -17.02 -0.91 -3.31
CA ALA A 179 -17.69 -0.30 -2.18
C ALA A 179 -18.45 0.95 -2.61
N LEU A 180 -19.43 1.36 -1.79
CA LEU A 180 -20.11 2.64 -2.00
C LEU A 180 -19.14 3.80 -1.70
N PRO A 181 -19.21 4.92 -2.45
CA PRO A 181 -18.44 6.10 -2.11
C PRO A 181 -18.74 6.59 -0.68
N GLY A 182 -17.70 6.99 0.04
CA GLY A 182 -17.80 7.55 1.39
C GLY A 182 -18.01 6.52 2.51
N THR A 183 -18.01 5.21 2.23
CA THR A 183 -18.26 4.20 3.29
C THR A 183 -17.02 3.61 3.93
N MET A 184 -15.86 3.73 3.29
CA MET A 184 -14.60 3.22 3.83
C MET A 184 -13.38 3.83 3.14
N LEU A 185 -12.28 3.95 3.89
CA LEU A 185 -10.97 4.26 3.32
C LEU A 185 -10.43 3.10 2.48
N ALA A 186 -10.07 3.40 1.25
CA ALA A 186 -9.34 2.52 0.34
C ALA A 186 -8.44 3.37 -0.56
N TYR A 187 -7.17 3.52 -0.15
CA TYR A 187 -6.15 4.23 -0.93
C TYR A 187 -6.18 3.81 -2.40
N SER A 188 -6.11 4.78 -3.31
CA SER A 188 -6.27 4.53 -4.73
C SER A 188 -5.33 5.40 -5.56
N ASN A 189 -4.38 4.75 -6.25
CA ASN A 189 -3.56 5.41 -7.24
C ASN A 189 -4.40 5.86 -8.45
N TYR A 190 -5.34 5.02 -8.88
CA TYR A 190 -6.28 5.36 -9.94
C TYR A 190 -7.11 6.61 -9.60
N GLY A 191 -7.63 6.70 -8.37
CA GLY A 191 -8.40 7.86 -7.92
C GLY A 191 -7.60 9.17 -7.97
N SER A 192 -6.33 9.15 -7.57
CA SER A 192 -5.44 10.31 -7.69
C SER A 192 -5.10 10.65 -9.14
N ALA A 193 -4.82 9.64 -9.97
CA ALA A 193 -4.58 9.86 -11.40
C ALA A 193 -5.81 10.44 -12.11
N LEU A 194 -7.01 9.99 -11.73
CA LEU A 194 -8.27 10.51 -12.23
C LEU A 194 -8.49 11.97 -11.82
N ALA A 195 -8.16 12.33 -10.58
CA ALA A 195 -8.22 13.73 -10.13
C ALA A 195 -7.22 14.62 -10.91
N GLY A 196 -6.00 14.14 -11.15
CA GLY A 196 -5.03 14.85 -12.00
C GLY A 196 -5.52 15.01 -13.45
N TYR A 197 -6.20 14.00 -14.00
CA TYR A 197 -6.80 14.09 -15.32
C TYR A 197 -7.98 15.07 -15.38
N ILE A 198 -8.79 15.16 -14.32
CA ILE A 198 -9.85 16.18 -14.22
C ILE A 198 -9.24 17.59 -14.28
N VAL A 199 -8.13 17.84 -13.59
CA VAL A 199 -7.38 19.11 -13.70
C VAL A 199 -6.96 19.36 -15.15
N GLU A 200 -6.37 18.37 -15.82
CA GLU A 200 -5.98 18.48 -17.23
C GLU A 200 -7.16 18.83 -18.15
N ARG A 201 -8.32 18.23 -17.88
CA ARG A 201 -9.53 18.42 -18.70
C ARG A 201 -10.22 19.75 -18.50
N VAL A 202 -10.24 20.24 -17.26
CA VAL A 202 -10.88 21.52 -16.94
C VAL A 202 -9.98 22.69 -17.31
N SER A 203 -8.68 22.60 -17.02
CA SER A 203 -7.71 23.65 -17.39
C SER A 203 -7.35 23.68 -18.89
N GLY A 204 -7.49 22.55 -19.59
CA GLY A 204 -7.04 22.40 -20.97
C GLY A 204 -5.51 22.26 -21.13
N MET A 205 -4.78 22.10 -20.02
CA MET A 205 -3.33 21.92 -19.99
C MET A 205 -2.98 20.48 -19.58
N PRO A 206 -1.97 19.83 -20.17
CA PRO A 206 -1.46 18.57 -19.62
C PRO A 206 -1.12 18.73 -18.14
N PHE A 207 -1.49 17.77 -17.29
CA PHE A 207 -1.40 17.97 -15.83
C PHE A 207 0.03 18.30 -15.35
N TYR A 208 1.07 17.74 -15.98
CA TYR A 208 2.45 18.11 -15.66
C TYR A 208 2.77 19.59 -15.96
N GLU A 209 2.19 20.19 -16.99
CA GLU A 209 2.37 21.62 -17.30
C GLU A 209 1.59 22.49 -16.32
N TYR A 210 0.38 22.08 -15.95
CA TYR A 210 -0.39 22.78 -14.93
C TYR A 210 0.39 22.90 -13.62
N VAL A 211 0.98 21.79 -13.16
CA VAL A 211 1.81 21.78 -11.94
C VAL A 211 3.08 22.63 -12.10
N GLU A 212 3.75 22.56 -13.25
CA GLU A 212 4.92 23.39 -13.55
C GLU A 212 4.58 24.89 -13.44
N GLU A 213 3.46 25.32 -14.03
CA GLU A 213 3.06 26.73 -14.08
C GLU A 213 2.42 27.26 -12.79
N HIS A 214 1.55 26.47 -12.15
CA HIS A 214 0.72 26.94 -11.05
C HIS A 214 1.22 26.54 -9.65
N ILE A 215 2.23 25.67 -9.57
CA ILE A 215 2.80 25.23 -8.30
C ILE A 215 4.33 25.40 -8.30
N PHE A 216 5.05 24.80 -9.25
CA PHE A 216 6.51 24.82 -9.19
C PHE A 216 7.10 26.21 -9.42
N LYS A 217 6.65 26.95 -10.44
CA LYS A 217 7.15 28.30 -10.70
C LYS A 217 6.87 29.29 -9.57
N PRO A 218 5.64 29.41 -9.02
CA PRO A 218 5.36 30.30 -7.88
C PRO A 218 6.20 29.97 -6.64
N LEU A 219 6.52 28.69 -6.44
CA LEU A 219 7.36 28.25 -5.32
C LEU A 219 8.86 28.25 -5.63
N GLY A 220 9.26 28.58 -6.88
CA GLY A 220 10.65 28.49 -7.32
C GLY A 220 11.24 27.07 -7.25
N MET A 221 10.44 26.04 -7.48
CA MET A 221 10.85 24.62 -7.47
C MET A 221 11.48 24.20 -8.82
N GLU A 222 12.64 24.77 -9.14
CA GLU A 222 13.32 24.59 -10.44
C GLU A 222 13.92 23.18 -10.66
N ASN A 223 14.10 22.42 -9.59
CA ASN A 223 14.65 21.06 -9.58
C ASN A 223 13.53 20.03 -9.35
N SER A 224 12.36 20.27 -9.94
CA SER A 224 11.16 19.44 -9.78
C SER A 224 10.46 19.21 -11.11
N THR A 225 10.02 17.97 -11.37
CA THR A 225 9.24 17.65 -12.57
C THR A 225 8.38 16.41 -12.39
N LEU A 226 7.25 16.36 -13.12
CA LEU A 226 6.43 15.15 -13.29
C LEU A 226 6.71 14.42 -14.60
N ARG A 227 7.54 15.00 -15.49
CA ARG A 227 7.76 14.52 -16.86
C ARG A 227 8.58 13.22 -16.86
N GLN A 228 8.20 12.33 -17.78
CA GLN A 228 8.83 11.05 -18.04
C GLN A 228 8.91 10.88 -19.57
N PRO A 229 10.11 10.70 -20.16
CA PRO A 229 11.43 10.66 -19.50
C PRO A 229 11.82 11.97 -18.83
N LEU A 230 12.83 11.88 -17.96
CA LEU A 230 13.35 13.02 -17.23
C LEU A 230 13.93 14.07 -18.21
N PRO A 231 13.61 15.38 -18.07
CA PRO A 231 14.17 16.43 -18.91
C PRO A 231 15.71 16.44 -18.89
N ALA A 232 16.32 16.71 -20.05
CA ALA A 232 17.77 16.61 -20.23
C ALA A 232 18.60 17.49 -19.28
N HIS A 233 18.07 18.64 -18.86
CA HIS A 233 18.76 19.54 -17.92
C HIS A 233 18.71 19.04 -16.46
N LEU A 234 17.75 18.17 -16.11
CA LEU A 234 17.62 17.55 -14.79
C LEU A 234 18.34 16.20 -14.71
N ALA A 235 18.55 15.53 -15.84
CA ALA A 235 19.17 14.21 -15.90
C ALA A 235 20.52 14.08 -15.16
N PRO A 236 21.45 15.05 -15.22
CA PRO A 236 22.72 14.97 -14.50
C PRO A 236 22.61 15.00 -12.96
N TYR A 237 21.45 15.38 -12.44
CA TYR A 237 21.20 15.52 -11.00
C TYR A 237 20.39 14.37 -10.41
N LEU A 238 19.88 13.45 -11.24
CA LEU A 238 19.12 12.31 -10.77
C LEU A 238 19.98 11.40 -9.91
N SER A 239 19.55 11.14 -8.68
CA SER A 239 20.15 10.07 -7.88
C SER A 239 19.85 8.73 -8.52
N GLN A 240 20.85 7.85 -8.52
CA GLN A 240 20.67 6.45 -8.84
C GLN A 240 19.97 5.74 -7.67
N GLY A 241 18.93 4.96 -7.99
CA GLY A 241 18.27 4.07 -7.04
C GLY A 241 19.02 2.74 -6.94
N TYR A 242 19.12 2.17 -5.73
CA TYR A 242 19.89 0.96 -5.47
C TYR A 242 19.09 -0.15 -4.80
N ARG A 243 19.53 -1.39 -5.05
CA ARG A 243 19.16 -2.58 -4.27
C ARG A 243 20.41 -3.23 -3.71
N TRP A 244 20.30 -3.87 -2.55
CA TRP A 244 21.39 -4.62 -1.95
C TRP A 244 21.33 -6.09 -2.40
N SER A 245 22.31 -6.53 -3.18
CA SER A 245 22.34 -7.90 -3.71
C SER A 245 23.75 -8.47 -3.72
N ALA A 246 23.88 -9.72 -3.27
CA ALA A 246 25.15 -10.44 -3.19
C ALA A 246 26.28 -9.65 -2.49
N GLY A 247 25.94 -8.89 -1.44
CA GLY A 247 26.93 -8.15 -0.64
C GLY A 247 27.41 -6.83 -1.25
N ARG A 248 26.72 -6.32 -2.29
CA ARG A 248 27.01 -5.02 -2.90
C ARG A 248 25.74 -4.27 -3.28
N HIS A 249 25.86 -2.96 -3.47
CA HIS A 249 24.83 -2.14 -4.11
C HIS A 249 24.80 -2.42 -5.61
N VAL A 250 23.59 -2.55 -6.16
CA VAL A 250 23.34 -2.67 -7.60
C VAL A 250 22.40 -1.56 -8.00
N ALA A 251 22.80 -0.73 -8.95
CA ALA A 251 21.96 0.30 -9.53
C ALA A 251 20.74 -0.34 -10.22
N GLY A 252 19.57 0.26 -10.03
CA GLY A 252 18.36 -0.08 -10.78
C GLY A 252 18.11 0.89 -11.94
N GLU A 253 17.03 0.66 -12.67
CA GLU A 253 16.65 1.54 -13.79
C GLU A 253 15.73 2.69 -13.36
N PHE A 254 15.53 3.67 -14.25
CA PHE A 254 14.56 4.74 -14.01
C PHE A 254 13.14 4.17 -14.05
N GLU A 255 12.39 4.35 -12.97
CA GLU A 255 11.06 3.77 -12.81
C GLU A 255 9.98 4.63 -13.48
N LEU A 256 9.38 4.11 -14.55
CA LEU A 256 8.29 4.77 -15.29
C LEU A 256 6.93 4.50 -14.66
N VAL A 257 6.25 5.56 -14.23
CA VAL A 257 4.93 5.54 -13.59
C VAL A 257 3.86 5.90 -14.62
N GLN A 258 3.04 4.93 -15.02
CA GLN A 258 1.94 5.13 -15.97
C GLN A 258 0.82 5.99 -15.38
N ALA A 259 0.46 5.75 -14.12
CA ALA A 259 -0.45 6.60 -13.35
C ALA A 259 0.29 7.83 -12.80
N TYR A 260 0.95 8.60 -13.68
CA TYR A 260 1.96 9.58 -13.30
C TYR A 260 1.53 10.61 -12.23
N PRO A 261 0.28 11.15 -12.21
CA PRO A 261 -0.15 12.05 -11.12
C PRO A 261 -0.15 11.38 -9.74
N ALA A 262 -0.16 10.06 -9.67
CA ALA A 262 -0.11 9.31 -8.42
C ALA A 262 1.31 9.12 -7.87
N GLY A 263 2.37 9.30 -8.67
CA GLY A 263 3.71 8.88 -8.24
C GLY A 263 4.93 9.33 -9.05
N SER A 264 4.79 10.18 -10.07
CA SER A 264 5.88 10.51 -10.99
C SER A 264 6.78 11.67 -10.58
N LEU A 265 6.59 12.31 -9.43
CA LEU A 265 7.43 13.44 -9.02
C LEU A 265 8.89 13.02 -8.84
N THR A 266 9.76 13.70 -9.57
CA THR A 266 11.21 13.73 -9.34
C THR A 266 11.54 15.12 -8.80
N SER A 267 12.13 15.21 -7.62
CA SER A 267 12.37 16.49 -6.94
C SER A 267 13.63 16.46 -6.10
N SER A 268 14.25 17.63 -5.90
CA SER A 268 15.23 17.84 -4.84
C SER A 268 14.55 17.99 -3.48
N THR A 269 15.33 17.82 -2.41
CA THR A 269 14.83 17.93 -1.03
C THR A 269 14.54 19.37 -0.64
N LEU A 270 15.34 20.34 -1.12
CA LEU A 270 15.07 21.76 -0.88
C LEU A 270 13.82 22.24 -1.61
N ASP A 271 13.52 21.76 -2.82
CA ASP A 271 12.27 22.12 -3.49
C ASP A 271 11.05 21.58 -2.73
N MET A 272 11.12 20.34 -2.22
CA MET A 272 10.08 19.81 -1.35
C MET A 272 9.93 20.60 -0.05
N ALA A 273 11.02 21.19 0.47
CA ALA A 273 10.95 22.08 1.63
C ALA A 273 10.15 23.36 1.33
N LYS A 274 10.26 23.93 0.12
CA LYS A 274 9.44 25.08 -0.30
C LYS A 274 7.96 24.72 -0.35
N LEU A 275 7.62 23.54 -0.87
CA LEU A 275 6.25 23.01 -0.84
C LEU A 275 5.73 22.82 0.59
N MET A 276 6.56 22.29 1.51
CA MET A 276 6.18 22.17 2.92
C MET A 276 5.91 23.53 3.55
N ILE A 277 6.79 24.52 3.32
CA ILE A 277 6.61 25.89 3.81
C ILE A 277 5.30 26.46 3.29
N ALA A 278 5.02 26.32 1.98
CA ALA A 278 3.79 26.81 1.38
C ALA A 278 2.54 26.24 2.07
N HIS A 279 2.50 24.93 2.34
CA HIS A 279 1.38 24.35 3.07
C HIS A 279 1.32 24.77 4.54
N LEU A 280 2.45 24.86 5.26
CA LEU A 280 2.48 25.32 6.65
C LEU A 280 2.05 26.79 6.80
N GLN A 281 2.38 27.63 5.82
CA GLN A 281 1.97 29.03 5.68
C GLN A 281 0.63 29.19 4.93
N LEU A 282 -0.18 28.12 4.89
CA LEU A 282 -1.55 28.13 4.35
C LEU A 282 -1.64 28.72 2.94
N GLY A 283 -0.72 28.28 2.08
CA GLY A 283 -0.64 28.61 0.66
C GLY A 283 0.42 29.66 0.30
N ALA A 284 1.03 30.36 1.25
CA ALA A 284 2.01 31.42 0.95
C ALA A 284 3.46 30.94 0.94
N TYR A 285 4.27 31.47 0.02
CA TYR A 285 5.73 31.29 0.02
C TYR A 285 6.42 32.56 -0.51
N GLY A 286 7.12 33.28 0.36
CA GLY A 286 7.64 34.61 0.03
C GLY A 286 6.51 35.58 -0.29
N GLU A 287 6.57 36.20 -1.47
CA GLU A 287 5.51 37.12 -1.97
C GLU A 287 4.44 36.38 -2.79
N GLU A 288 4.64 35.10 -3.10
CA GLU A 288 3.75 34.29 -3.93
C GLU A 288 2.78 33.46 -3.09
N ARG A 289 1.68 33.03 -3.71
CA ARG A 289 0.64 32.21 -3.07
C ARG A 289 0.08 31.18 -4.06
N ILE A 290 0.08 29.91 -3.63
CA ILE A 290 -0.48 28.79 -4.41
C ILE A 290 -1.94 28.46 -4.05
N LEU A 291 -2.42 28.87 -2.87
CA LEU A 291 -3.79 28.69 -2.40
C LEU A 291 -4.18 29.85 -1.48
N GLU A 292 -5.43 30.31 -1.53
CA GLU A 292 -5.98 31.20 -0.51
C GLU A 292 -6.03 30.51 0.86
N GLU A 293 -5.94 31.30 1.93
CA GLU A 293 -5.84 30.77 3.29
C GLU A 293 -7.05 29.90 3.65
N GLU A 294 -8.25 30.31 3.24
CA GLU A 294 -9.48 29.54 3.46
C GLU A 294 -9.43 28.19 2.74
N THR A 295 -9.00 28.19 1.47
CA THR A 295 -8.82 26.98 0.67
C THR A 295 -7.79 26.04 1.27
N ALA A 296 -6.65 26.57 1.73
CA ALA A 296 -5.60 25.79 2.38
C ALA A 296 -6.07 25.18 3.72
N ARG A 297 -6.83 25.94 4.53
CA ARG A 297 -7.43 25.43 5.77
C ARG A 297 -8.45 24.33 5.49
N LEU A 298 -9.28 24.48 4.45
CA LEU A 298 -10.22 23.46 4.01
C LEU A 298 -9.47 22.18 3.57
N MET A 299 -8.39 22.34 2.80
CA MET A 299 -7.55 21.24 2.34
C MET A 299 -6.97 20.45 3.51
N GLN A 300 -6.53 21.14 4.57
CA GLN A 300 -5.87 20.56 5.73
C GLN A 300 -6.83 20.05 6.82
N ALA A 301 -8.10 20.42 6.80
CA ALA A 301 -9.09 19.93 7.76
C ALA A 301 -9.33 18.42 7.58
N GLN A 302 -9.68 17.70 8.65
CA GLN A 302 -10.13 16.31 8.53
C GLN A 302 -11.45 16.27 7.73
N GLN A 303 -11.44 15.57 6.61
CA GLN A 303 -12.57 15.48 5.68
C GLN A 303 -13.29 14.14 5.78
N TYR A 304 -12.58 13.09 6.20
CA TYR A 304 -13.15 11.77 6.39
C TYR A 304 -12.44 11.01 7.50
N THR A 305 -13.19 10.30 8.33
CA THR A 305 -12.66 9.26 9.22
C THR A 305 -13.61 8.06 9.23
N ASN A 306 -13.06 6.85 9.34
CA ASN A 306 -13.89 5.66 9.51
C ASN A 306 -14.56 5.60 10.89
N HIS A 307 -14.05 6.35 11.87
CA HIS A 307 -14.58 6.35 13.24
C HIS A 307 -14.21 7.66 13.96
N PRO A 308 -15.14 8.32 14.71
CA PRO A 308 -14.90 9.63 15.34
C PRO A 308 -13.69 9.71 16.30
N GLU A 309 -13.30 8.58 16.90
CA GLU A 309 -12.14 8.48 17.80
C GLU A 309 -10.79 8.31 17.07
N LEU A 310 -10.82 8.16 15.74
CA LEU A 310 -9.63 7.95 14.93
C LEU A 310 -9.26 9.22 14.15
N PRO A 311 -7.95 9.38 13.85
CA PRO A 311 -7.54 10.24 12.76
C PRO A 311 -8.15 9.77 11.44
N GLY A 312 -7.97 10.54 10.38
CA GLY A 312 -8.53 10.17 9.09
C GLY A 312 -7.75 10.73 7.92
N MET A 313 -8.49 11.22 6.94
CA MET A 313 -7.95 11.86 5.75
C MET A 313 -8.36 13.31 5.75
N ALA A 314 -7.39 14.19 5.58
CA ALA A 314 -7.62 15.52 5.03
C ALA A 314 -7.74 15.42 3.50
N TYR A 315 -7.90 16.55 2.80
CA TYR A 315 -7.74 16.54 1.36
C TYR A 315 -6.26 16.44 1.01
N GLY A 316 -5.83 15.20 0.82
CA GLY A 316 -4.52 14.90 0.29
C GLY A 316 -3.41 14.59 1.28
N PHE A 317 -3.72 14.67 2.57
CA PHE A 317 -2.84 14.25 3.66
C PHE A 317 -3.52 13.18 4.51
N ILE A 318 -2.73 12.21 4.95
CA ILE A 318 -3.11 11.30 6.02
C ILE A 318 -2.98 12.12 7.31
N GLU A 319 -4.05 12.18 8.09
CA GLU A 319 -3.99 12.80 9.40
C GLU A 319 -3.54 11.75 10.42
N ASN A 320 -2.66 12.16 11.32
CA ASN A 320 -2.16 11.31 12.38
C ASN A 320 -1.93 12.13 13.66
N TYR A 321 -1.75 11.44 14.79
CA TYR A 321 -1.37 12.08 16.05
C TYR A 321 -0.21 11.32 16.68
N ILE A 322 0.89 12.02 16.90
CA ILE A 322 2.10 11.48 17.55
C ILE A 322 2.43 12.40 18.72
N ASN A 323 2.64 11.82 19.90
CA ASN A 323 2.97 12.58 21.12
C ASN A 323 1.95 13.68 21.48
N GLY A 324 0.71 13.54 21.01
CA GLY A 324 -0.36 14.54 21.18
C GLY A 324 -0.30 15.73 20.22
N TYR A 325 0.61 15.72 19.24
CA TYR A 325 0.66 16.68 18.15
C TYR A 325 -0.09 16.13 16.94
N ARG A 326 -0.82 17.00 16.25
CA ARG A 326 -1.47 16.68 14.99
C ARG A 326 -0.43 16.71 13.88
N ILE A 327 -0.43 15.67 13.06
CA ILE A 327 0.47 15.50 11.94
C ILE A 327 -0.35 15.35 10.66
N LEU A 328 0.04 16.10 9.64
CA LEU A 328 -0.42 15.86 8.27
C LEU A 328 0.76 15.23 7.52
N GLU A 329 0.60 13.98 7.11
CA GLU A 329 1.68 13.20 6.53
C GLU A 329 1.33 12.60 5.17
N GLN A 330 2.37 12.35 4.40
CA GLN A 330 2.30 11.55 3.18
C GLN A 330 3.61 10.77 3.03
N GLY A 331 3.50 9.45 2.89
CA GLY A 331 4.62 8.62 2.46
C GLY A 331 4.75 8.62 0.94
N GLY A 332 5.97 8.41 0.45
CA GLY A 332 6.26 8.16 -0.95
C GLY A 332 7.08 6.90 -1.12
N ASP A 333 6.64 6.02 -2.01
CA ASP A 333 7.37 4.82 -2.38
C ASP A 333 7.33 4.64 -3.90
N THR A 334 8.51 4.44 -4.48
CA THR A 334 8.69 3.64 -5.68
C THR A 334 9.37 2.32 -5.28
N GLY A 335 9.86 1.53 -6.23
CA GLY A 335 10.64 0.33 -5.96
C GLY A 335 12.01 0.63 -5.35
N LEU A 336 12.68 1.71 -5.77
CA LEU A 336 14.07 2.01 -5.36
C LEU A 336 14.20 3.27 -4.48
N PHE A 337 13.14 4.06 -4.36
CA PHE A 337 13.13 5.30 -3.60
C PHE A 337 12.01 5.34 -2.57
N HIS A 338 12.33 5.88 -1.40
CA HIS A 338 11.39 6.05 -0.31
C HIS A 338 11.49 7.45 0.25
N THR A 339 10.36 8.10 0.45
CA THR A 339 10.28 9.47 0.95
C THR A 339 9.22 9.61 2.03
N GLY A 340 9.40 10.59 2.91
CA GLY A 340 8.40 10.98 3.90
C GLY A 340 8.26 12.50 3.92
N LEU A 341 7.01 12.98 3.86
CA LEU A 341 6.64 14.37 4.04
C LEU A 341 5.75 14.45 5.28
N PHE A 342 6.19 15.20 6.29
CA PHE A 342 5.50 15.33 7.56
C PHE A 342 5.36 16.80 7.93
N LEU A 343 4.14 17.26 8.19
CA LEU A 343 3.83 18.61 8.62
C LEU A 343 3.24 18.57 10.02
N ILE A 344 3.64 19.51 10.86
CA ILE A 344 3.13 19.74 12.22
C ILE A 344 2.51 21.15 12.23
N PRO A 345 1.27 21.32 11.73
CA PRO A 345 0.74 22.64 11.38
C PRO A 345 0.72 23.61 12.56
N GLU A 346 0.30 23.15 13.74
CA GLU A 346 0.20 23.96 14.95
C GLU A 346 1.56 24.44 15.46
N GLU A 347 2.63 23.72 15.14
CA GLU A 347 4.00 24.07 15.49
C GLU A 347 4.74 24.70 14.31
N GLN A 348 4.10 24.94 13.16
CA GLN A 348 4.71 25.53 11.97
C GLN A 348 6.04 24.84 11.57
N ALA A 349 6.12 23.53 11.79
CA ALA A 349 7.32 22.72 11.57
C ALA A 349 7.03 21.60 10.57
N GLY A 350 8.06 21.17 9.83
CA GLY A 350 7.92 20.06 8.91
C GLY A 350 9.25 19.35 8.65
N LEU A 351 9.17 18.09 8.25
CA LEU A 351 10.31 17.24 7.91
C LEU A 351 10.05 16.55 6.58
N TYR A 352 11.01 16.68 5.66
CA TYR A 352 11.06 15.89 4.45
C TYR A 352 12.34 15.05 4.44
N VAL A 353 12.22 13.78 4.03
CA VAL A 353 13.37 12.88 3.88
C VAL A 353 13.23 12.05 2.61
N ALA A 354 14.33 11.76 1.94
CA ALA A 354 14.42 10.88 0.79
C ALA A 354 15.58 9.89 0.91
N TYR A 355 15.34 8.65 0.47
CA TYR A 355 16.28 7.53 0.49
C TYR A 355 16.38 6.91 -0.91
N ASN A 356 17.57 6.53 -1.37
CA ASN A 356 17.80 5.90 -2.68
C ASN A 356 18.12 4.39 -2.61
N ALA A 357 17.48 3.68 -1.69
CA ALA A 357 17.64 2.24 -1.57
C ALA A 357 16.34 1.52 -1.29
N LEU A 358 16.11 0.43 -2.00
CA LEU A 358 14.95 -0.45 -1.85
C LEU A 358 14.70 -0.89 -0.40
N GLU A 359 15.75 -1.17 0.35
CA GLU A 359 15.65 -1.69 1.72
C GLU A 359 15.22 -0.62 2.75
N ALA A 360 15.14 0.65 2.34
CA ALA A 360 14.91 1.80 3.23
C ALA A 360 13.43 2.16 3.43
N ALA A 361 12.47 1.42 2.84
CA ALA A 361 11.04 1.66 3.03
C ALA A 361 10.61 1.95 4.49
N PRO A 362 11.01 1.16 5.51
CA PRO A 362 10.62 1.44 6.90
C PRO A 362 11.34 2.64 7.55
N ALA A 363 12.46 3.11 6.99
CA ALA A 363 13.39 4.04 7.65
C ALA A 363 12.76 5.41 7.96
N ARG A 364 11.87 5.91 7.09
CA ARG A 364 11.22 7.22 7.26
C ARG A 364 10.35 7.30 8.51
N GLN A 365 9.65 6.20 8.86
CA GLN A 365 8.75 6.18 10.01
C GLN A 365 9.57 6.15 11.31
N ASP A 366 10.59 5.30 11.35
CA ASP A 366 11.51 5.23 12.48
C ASP A 366 12.22 6.57 12.71
N LEU A 367 12.62 7.26 11.62
CA LEU A 367 13.20 8.60 11.69
C LEU A 367 12.23 9.61 12.29
N PHE A 368 11.00 9.67 11.76
CA PHE A 368 10.04 10.68 12.18
C PHE A 368 9.58 10.45 13.62
N GLU A 369 9.39 9.21 14.05
CA GLU A 369 9.11 8.88 15.45
C GLU A 369 10.26 9.32 16.37
N ALA A 370 11.52 9.06 15.99
CA ALA A 370 12.68 9.53 16.74
C ALA A 370 12.77 11.07 16.80
N PHE A 371 12.43 11.74 15.70
CA PHE A 371 12.39 13.21 15.61
C PHE A 371 11.31 13.77 16.55
N MET A 372 10.08 13.24 16.48
CA MET A 372 8.98 13.63 17.37
C MET A 372 9.35 13.39 18.84
N ASN A 373 9.93 12.24 19.18
CA ASN A 373 10.30 11.95 20.57
C ASN A 373 11.37 12.90 21.13
N ARG A 374 12.27 13.42 20.28
CA ARG A 374 13.31 14.37 20.70
C ARG A 374 12.80 15.80 20.79
N TYR A 375 12.11 16.26 19.76
CA TYR A 375 11.80 17.68 19.57
C TYR A 375 10.37 18.06 19.96
N PHE A 376 9.44 17.10 19.92
CA PHE A 376 8.03 17.26 20.22
C PHE A 376 7.56 16.14 21.18
N PRO A 377 8.15 16.04 22.39
CA PRO A 377 7.85 14.98 23.33
C PRO A 377 6.39 15.05 23.81
N GLU A 378 5.88 13.92 24.28
CA GLU A 378 4.47 13.71 24.64
C GLU A 378 3.88 14.86 25.48
N LYS A 379 2.84 15.51 24.94
CA LYS A 379 2.00 16.42 25.72
C LYS A 379 1.27 15.57 26.77
N ALA A 380 1.30 15.98 28.05
CA ALA A 380 0.61 15.27 29.12
C ALA A 380 -0.88 15.11 28.79
N GLN A 381 -1.29 13.93 28.32
CA GLN A 381 -2.68 13.55 28.12
C GLN A 381 -3.08 12.59 29.24
N GLY A 382 -4.36 12.61 29.62
CA GLY A 382 -4.87 11.66 30.62
C GLY A 382 -4.61 10.24 30.14
N GLU A 383 -3.81 9.48 30.88
CA GLU A 383 -3.51 8.09 30.56
C GLU A 383 -4.75 7.22 30.75
N ILE A 384 -5.50 6.98 29.66
CA ILE A 384 -6.43 5.86 29.64
C ILE A 384 -5.58 4.60 29.48
N THR A 385 -5.50 3.81 30.55
CA THR A 385 -4.79 2.53 30.56
C THR A 385 -5.54 1.52 29.69
N PRO A 386 -4.93 1.04 28.58
CA PRO A 386 -5.56 0.02 27.74
C PRO A 386 -5.81 -1.26 28.53
N GLN A 387 -7.00 -1.83 28.39
CA GLN A 387 -7.44 -3.04 29.11
C GLN A 387 -7.46 -4.25 28.19
N PRO A 388 -7.35 -5.48 28.73
CA PRO A 388 -7.62 -6.68 27.95
C PRO A 388 -9.10 -6.75 27.56
N ILE A 389 -9.39 -7.47 26.47
CA ILE A 389 -10.77 -7.69 26.02
C ILE A 389 -11.56 -8.53 27.04
N ALA A 390 -12.89 -8.49 26.94
CA ALA A 390 -13.76 -9.32 27.76
C ALA A 390 -13.38 -10.82 27.68
N PRO A 391 -13.19 -11.51 28.82
CA PRO A 391 -12.83 -12.93 28.84
C PRO A 391 -13.80 -13.80 28.04
N GLY A 392 -13.26 -14.77 27.29
CA GLY A 392 -14.06 -15.69 26.46
C GLY A 392 -14.52 -15.11 25.11
N THR A 393 -14.24 -13.83 24.81
CA THR A 393 -14.65 -13.21 23.54
C THR A 393 -13.59 -13.26 22.45
N GLY A 394 -12.39 -13.80 22.69
CA GLY A 394 -11.28 -13.73 21.73
C GLY A 394 -11.57 -14.26 20.32
N SER A 395 -12.43 -15.27 20.20
CA SER A 395 -12.87 -15.81 18.90
C SER A 395 -13.66 -14.81 18.03
N ASN A 396 -14.21 -13.75 18.64
CA ASN A 396 -14.90 -12.67 17.94
C ASN A 396 -13.93 -11.75 17.18
N TYR A 397 -12.66 -11.71 17.59
CA TYR A 397 -11.62 -10.85 17.05
C TYR A 397 -10.66 -11.66 16.17
N ALA A 398 -10.27 -12.85 16.63
CA ALA A 398 -9.28 -13.69 15.96
C ALA A 398 -9.69 -14.05 14.52
N GLY A 399 -8.74 -13.98 13.59
CA GLY A 399 -8.97 -14.26 12.18
C GLY A 399 -7.92 -13.67 11.26
N ASN A 400 -8.10 -13.88 9.96
CA ASN A 400 -7.32 -13.21 8.93
C ASN A 400 -8.13 -12.04 8.38
N TYR A 401 -7.45 -10.96 8.02
CA TYR A 401 -8.03 -9.75 7.48
C TYR A 401 -7.25 -9.30 6.26
N HIS A 402 -7.94 -8.77 5.27
CA HIS A 402 -7.37 -8.23 4.04
C HIS A 402 -7.46 -6.71 4.06
N SER A 403 -6.47 -6.03 3.49
CA SER A 403 -6.56 -4.59 3.28
C SER A 403 -7.68 -4.27 2.28
N THR A 404 -8.36 -3.15 2.49
CA THR A 404 -9.31 -2.59 1.53
C THR A 404 -8.61 -2.00 0.31
N ARG A 405 -7.30 -1.71 0.44
CA ARG A 405 -6.40 -1.45 -0.68
C ARG A 405 -5.97 -2.78 -1.31
N SER A 406 -6.86 -3.38 -2.08
CA SER A 406 -6.59 -4.64 -2.77
C SER A 406 -7.45 -4.80 -4.01
N ASN A 407 -7.09 -5.73 -4.88
CA ASN A 407 -7.95 -6.13 -5.98
C ASN A 407 -8.98 -7.17 -5.52
N PHE A 408 -10.24 -6.99 -5.89
CA PHE A 408 -11.36 -7.84 -5.49
C PHE A 408 -12.05 -8.57 -6.64
N THR A 409 -11.80 -8.18 -7.89
CA THR A 409 -12.57 -8.65 -9.05
C THR A 409 -11.74 -9.26 -10.17
N LYS A 410 -10.41 -9.15 -10.12
CA LYS A 410 -9.47 -9.67 -11.11
C LYS A 410 -8.48 -10.68 -10.49
N PRO A 411 -7.75 -11.47 -11.30
CA PRO A 411 -6.81 -12.49 -10.83
C PRO A 411 -5.71 -11.95 -9.89
N GLU A 412 -5.36 -10.66 -10.00
CA GLU A 412 -4.45 -9.95 -9.10
C GLU A 412 -4.88 -10.04 -7.63
N GLY A 413 -6.17 -10.30 -7.37
CA GLY A 413 -6.70 -10.54 -6.02
C GLY A 413 -6.05 -11.71 -5.28
N ILE A 414 -5.28 -12.58 -5.97
CA ILE A 414 -4.44 -13.62 -5.35
C ILE A 414 -3.36 -13.04 -4.43
N VAL A 415 -2.89 -11.81 -4.70
CA VAL A 415 -1.85 -11.12 -3.89
C VAL A 415 -2.31 -10.95 -2.43
N ARG A 416 -3.62 -10.78 -2.20
CA ARG A 416 -4.21 -10.68 -0.84
C ARG A 416 -3.89 -11.87 0.04
N LEU A 417 -3.74 -13.07 -0.52
CA LEU A 417 -3.40 -14.27 0.25
C LEU A 417 -2.04 -14.13 0.94
N PHE A 418 -1.12 -13.37 0.36
CA PHE A 418 0.24 -13.17 0.84
C PHE A 418 0.40 -11.90 1.68
N GLN A 419 -0.61 -11.02 1.70
CA GLN A 419 -0.61 -9.74 2.41
C GLN A 419 -1.64 -9.70 3.56
N ALA A 420 -2.11 -10.86 4.00
CA ALA A 420 -3.13 -10.94 5.04
C ALA A 420 -2.57 -10.50 6.40
N TYR A 421 -3.38 -9.75 7.13
CA TYR A 421 -3.17 -9.41 8.53
C TYR A 421 -3.75 -10.51 9.39
N ARG A 422 -2.93 -11.10 10.27
CA ARG A 422 -3.39 -12.06 11.25
C ARG A 422 -3.71 -11.34 12.54
N VAL A 423 -4.91 -11.56 13.05
CA VAL A 423 -5.35 -11.06 14.34
C VAL A 423 -5.56 -12.24 15.27
N ASP A 424 -4.97 -12.16 16.46
CA ASP A 424 -5.06 -13.14 17.52
C ASP A 424 -5.30 -12.43 18.86
N VAL A 425 -5.47 -13.21 19.93
CA VAL A 425 -5.54 -12.70 21.29
C VAL A 425 -4.52 -13.45 22.14
N ASP A 426 -3.65 -12.73 22.82
CA ASP A 426 -2.63 -13.36 23.66
C ASP A 426 -3.19 -13.89 24.98
N ALA A 427 -2.32 -14.52 25.77
CA ALA A 427 -2.68 -15.16 27.04
C ALA A 427 -3.22 -14.16 28.07
N GLU A 428 -2.84 -12.89 27.99
CA GLU A 428 -3.32 -11.85 28.90
C GLU A 428 -4.59 -11.16 28.39
N GLY A 429 -5.10 -11.53 27.21
CA GLY A 429 -6.35 -11.00 26.67
C GLY A 429 -6.19 -9.73 25.82
N TYR A 430 -4.98 -9.40 25.36
CA TYR A 430 -4.77 -8.28 24.46
C TYR A 430 -4.82 -8.73 23.00
N LEU A 431 -5.29 -7.84 22.14
CA LEU A 431 -5.36 -8.08 20.71
C LEU A 431 -3.95 -8.01 20.13
N VAL A 432 -3.58 -9.01 19.33
CA VAL A 432 -2.30 -9.08 18.65
C VAL A 432 -2.53 -9.03 17.15
N ILE A 433 -1.98 -8.04 16.47
CA ILE A 433 -2.04 -7.91 15.01
C ILE A 433 -0.64 -8.15 14.46
N SER A 434 -0.51 -9.15 13.59
CA SER A 434 0.74 -9.54 12.94
C SER A 434 0.63 -9.42 11.41
N ALA A 435 1.56 -8.69 10.80
CA ALA A 435 1.69 -8.56 9.34
C ALA A 435 3.13 -8.17 8.97
N PHE A 436 3.62 -8.62 7.83
CA PHE A 436 4.93 -8.25 7.28
C PHE A 436 6.11 -8.40 8.26
N GLY A 437 6.09 -9.45 9.09
CA GLY A 437 7.12 -9.71 10.10
C GLY A 437 7.07 -8.80 11.34
N ARG A 438 6.13 -7.84 11.39
CA ARG A 438 5.87 -6.99 12.56
C ARG A 438 4.67 -7.53 13.32
N THR A 439 4.71 -7.35 14.64
CA THR A 439 3.60 -7.69 15.54
C THR A 439 3.39 -6.52 16.48
N SER A 440 2.13 -6.13 16.64
CA SER A 440 1.71 -5.01 17.48
C SER A 440 0.61 -5.46 18.42
N ARG A 441 0.64 -4.94 19.64
CA ARG A 441 -0.27 -5.33 20.71
C ARG A 441 -1.22 -4.18 21.04
N TYR A 442 -2.49 -4.49 21.26
CA TYR A 442 -3.53 -3.49 21.49
C TYR A 442 -4.41 -3.85 22.68
N GLY A 443 -4.69 -2.86 23.53
CA GLY A 443 -5.70 -2.94 24.59
C GLY A 443 -6.91 -2.06 24.30
N GLU A 444 -8.06 -2.45 24.81
CA GLU A 444 -9.32 -1.71 24.67
C GLU A 444 -9.33 -0.47 25.59
N ILE A 445 -9.69 0.68 25.04
CA ILE A 445 -9.79 1.96 25.77
C ILE A 445 -11.23 2.50 25.82
N ALA A 446 -12.08 2.07 24.89
CA ALA A 446 -13.51 2.27 24.87
C ALA A 446 -14.14 1.13 24.03
N PRO A 447 -15.46 0.87 24.11
CA PRO A 447 -16.09 -0.21 23.36
C PRO A 447 -15.73 -0.19 21.87
N GLY A 448 -14.98 -1.19 21.42
CA GLY A 448 -14.54 -1.30 20.02
C GLY A 448 -13.42 -0.34 19.60
N VAL A 449 -12.83 0.43 20.52
CA VAL A 449 -11.70 1.33 20.27
C VAL A 449 -10.50 0.85 21.08
N PHE A 450 -9.39 0.66 20.37
CA PHE A 450 -8.19 0.01 20.88
C PHE A 450 -7.00 0.93 20.71
N ARG A 451 -6.06 0.86 21.65
CA ARG A 451 -4.81 1.62 21.65
C ARG A 451 -3.63 0.66 21.57
N ASN A 452 -2.71 0.96 20.66
CA ASN A 452 -1.44 0.26 20.54
C ASN A 452 -0.62 0.49 21.82
N LEU A 453 -0.07 -0.58 22.40
CA LEU A 453 0.66 -0.51 23.67
C LEU A 453 2.07 0.08 23.52
N GLU A 454 2.64 0.03 22.32
CA GLU A 454 3.98 0.52 22.03
C GLU A 454 3.99 1.95 21.49
N THR A 455 3.12 2.26 20.53
CA THR A 455 3.10 3.55 19.81
C THR A 455 2.00 4.49 20.27
N GLY A 456 1.02 3.99 21.04
CA GLY A 456 -0.14 4.77 21.46
C GLY A 456 -1.16 5.05 20.35
N SER A 457 -0.95 4.59 19.11
CA SER A 457 -1.88 4.79 17.99
C SER A 457 -3.21 4.07 18.24
N LYS A 458 -4.31 4.64 17.74
CA LYS A 458 -5.65 4.07 17.92
C LYS A 458 -6.09 3.28 16.68
N ILE A 459 -6.88 2.23 16.92
CA ILE A 459 -7.68 1.52 15.91
C ILE A 459 -9.12 1.39 16.41
N ALA A 460 -10.07 1.25 15.50
CA ALA A 460 -11.47 1.01 15.83
C ALA A 460 -11.99 -0.24 15.11
N LEU A 461 -12.93 -0.94 15.72
CA LEU A 461 -13.45 -2.22 15.23
C LEU A 461 -14.95 -2.10 14.94
N THR A 462 -15.35 -2.57 13.77
CA THR A 462 -16.78 -2.72 13.43
C THR A 462 -17.21 -4.16 13.70
N PHE A 463 -18.32 -4.32 14.43
CA PHE A 463 -18.87 -5.62 14.79
C PHE A 463 -20.19 -5.91 14.05
N ARG A 464 -20.40 -7.17 13.70
CA ARG A 464 -21.68 -7.71 13.24
C ARG A 464 -21.91 -9.07 13.91
N ASP A 465 -23.08 -9.23 14.54
CA ASP A 465 -23.44 -10.45 15.28
C ASP A 465 -22.37 -10.87 16.32
N GLY A 466 -21.79 -9.87 17.00
CA GLY A 466 -20.74 -10.05 18.00
C GLY A 466 -19.35 -10.35 17.44
N ARG A 467 -19.16 -10.43 16.12
CA ARG A 467 -17.85 -10.69 15.48
C ARG A 467 -17.34 -9.45 14.77
N VAL A 468 -16.04 -9.21 14.85
CA VAL A 468 -15.38 -8.12 14.12
C VAL A 468 -15.48 -8.40 12.61
N THR A 469 -15.98 -7.45 11.83
CA THR A 469 -16.01 -7.52 10.36
C THR A 469 -14.99 -6.60 9.71
N ALA A 470 -14.62 -5.51 10.38
CA ALA A 470 -13.59 -4.59 9.91
C ALA A 470 -12.77 -4.02 11.07
N ILE A 471 -11.52 -3.69 10.78
CA ILE A 471 -10.59 -2.95 11.64
C ILE A 471 -10.21 -1.68 10.91
N HIS A 472 -10.58 -0.55 11.48
CA HIS A 472 -10.29 0.78 10.96
C HIS A 472 -8.98 1.28 11.54
N LEU A 473 -8.05 1.56 10.64
CA LEU A 473 -6.77 2.20 10.94
C LEU A 473 -6.93 3.72 10.73
N PRO A 474 -6.02 4.55 11.30
CA PRO A 474 -5.99 6.00 11.06
C PRO A 474 -6.03 6.39 9.58
N GLY A 475 -5.45 5.57 8.71
CA GLY A 475 -5.51 5.71 7.27
C GLY A 475 -4.34 5.00 6.59
N PRO A 476 -4.29 4.98 5.25
CA PRO A 476 -5.36 5.35 4.32
C PRO A 476 -6.21 4.15 3.87
N TYR A 477 -6.29 3.09 4.69
CA TYR A 477 -7.10 1.91 4.40
C TYR A 477 -7.67 1.31 5.69
N SER A 478 -8.63 0.40 5.54
CA SER A 478 -9.12 -0.45 6.62
C SER A 478 -8.76 -1.91 6.34
N LEU A 479 -8.92 -2.76 7.35
CA LEU A 479 -8.82 -4.20 7.22
C LEU A 479 -10.22 -4.79 7.27
N ILE A 480 -10.54 -5.72 6.37
CA ILE A 480 -11.81 -6.44 6.33
C ILE A 480 -11.58 -7.92 6.57
N ARG A 481 -12.48 -8.56 7.34
CA ARG A 481 -12.30 -9.96 7.69
C ARG A 481 -12.31 -10.85 6.43
N ALA A 482 -11.27 -11.65 6.29
CA ALA A 482 -11.12 -12.61 5.21
C ALA A 482 -12.02 -13.85 5.44
N PRO A 483 -12.64 -14.41 4.39
CA PRO A 483 -13.21 -15.74 4.44
C PRO A 483 -12.14 -16.80 4.77
N TRP A 484 -12.51 -17.86 5.49
CA TRP A 484 -11.57 -18.90 5.95
C TRP A 484 -10.78 -19.56 4.80
N TYR A 485 -11.40 -19.68 3.61
CA TYR A 485 -10.81 -20.28 2.41
C TYR A 485 -9.89 -19.32 1.63
N GLN A 486 -9.95 -18.01 1.90
CA GLN A 486 -9.05 -17.00 1.33
C GLN A 486 -7.89 -16.72 2.30
N THR A 487 -7.35 -17.77 2.88
CA THR A 487 -6.14 -17.73 3.72
C THR A 487 -5.08 -18.62 3.07
N LEU A 488 -3.81 -18.21 3.15
CA LEU A 488 -2.72 -18.95 2.51
C LEU A 488 -2.67 -20.42 2.96
N GLY A 489 -2.90 -20.68 4.25
CA GLY A 489 -2.93 -22.02 4.82
C GLY A 489 -4.08 -22.88 4.30
N ALA A 490 -5.32 -22.38 4.34
CA ALA A 490 -6.48 -23.13 3.86
C ALA A 490 -6.41 -23.35 2.34
N PHE A 491 -6.05 -22.31 1.58
CA PHE A 491 -5.88 -22.39 0.14
C PHE A 491 -4.82 -23.44 -0.24
N GLY A 492 -3.64 -23.36 0.38
CA GLY A 492 -2.54 -24.30 0.14
C GLY A 492 -2.91 -25.75 0.50
N ALA A 493 -3.61 -25.96 1.62
CA ALA A 493 -4.08 -27.28 2.04
C ALA A 493 -5.07 -27.89 1.02
N LEU A 494 -6.03 -27.10 0.53
CA LEU A 494 -7.03 -27.57 -0.43
C LEU A 494 -6.40 -27.87 -1.79
N VAL A 495 -5.53 -26.98 -2.30
CA VAL A 495 -4.80 -27.20 -3.56
C VAL A 495 -3.86 -28.40 -3.44
N GLY A 496 -3.14 -28.54 -2.33
CA GLY A 496 -2.25 -29.67 -2.07
C GLY A 496 -2.98 -31.00 -2.01
N ALA A 497 -4.10 -31.08 -1.28
CA ALA A 497 -4.94 -32.27 -1.21
C ALA A 497 -5.49 -32.66 -2.59
N ALA A 498 -5.93 -31.67 -3.38
CA ALA A 498 -6.40 -31.88 -4.75
C ALA A 498 -5.28 -32.43 -5.66
N ALA A 499 -4.10 -31.81 -5.62
CA ALA A 499 -2.94 -32.24 -6.39
C ALA A 499 -2.52 -33.69 -6.07
N LEU A 500 -2.47 -34.06 -4.78
CA LEU A 500 -2.15 -35.42 -4.36
C LEU A 500 -3.17 -36.44 -4.88
N PHE A 501 -4.47 -36.11 -4.81
CA PHE A 501 -5.53 -36.97 -5.34
C PHE A 501 -5.46 -37.12 -6.87
N MET A 502 -5.12 -36.04 -7.59
CA MET A 502 -4.92 -36.07 -9.03
C MET A 502 -3.70 -36.90 -9.44
N ILE A 503 -2.57 -36.77 -8.73
CA ILE A 503 -1.37 -37.60 -8.94
C ILE A 503 -1.68 -39.07 -8.69
N PHE A 504 -2.35 -39.39 -7.59
CA PHE A 504 -2.80 -40.74 -7.29
C PHE A 504 -3.68 -41.32 -8.42
N THR A 505 -4.60 -40.51 -8.95
CA THR A 505 -5.46 -40.89 -10.07
C THR A 505 -4.65 -41.22 -11.33
N LEU A 506 -3.67 -40.38 -11.69
CA LEU A 506 -2.78 -40.64 -12.82
C LEU A 506 -1.99 -41.93 -12.65
N ILE A 507 -1.41 -42.17 -11.47
CA ILE A 507 -0.67 -43.41 -11.16
C ILE A 507 -1.58 -44.63 -11.33
N VAL A 508 -2.78 -44.60 -10.75
CA VAL A 508 -3.75 -45.69 -10.86
C VAL A 508 -4.12 -45.97 -12.33
N TRP A 509 -4.31 -44.94 -13.14
CA TRP A 509 -4.64 -45.10 -14.56
C TRP A 509 -3.45 -45.60 -15.38
N LEU A 510 -2.23 -45.14 -15.10
CA LEU A 510 -1.00 -45.63 -15.74
C LEU A 510 -0.75 -47.11 -15.44
N VAL A 511 -0.86 -47.54 -14.17
CA VAL A 511 -0.71 -48.95 -13.78
C VAL A 511 -1.76 -49.85 -14.45
N GLN A 512 -2.96 -49.32 -14.72
CA GLN A 512 -4.00 -50.06 -15.45
C GLN A 512 -3.72 -50.24 -16.95
N LEU A 513 -2.81 -49.46 -17.56
CA LEU A 513 -2.41 -49.64 -18.95
C LEU A 513 -1.55 -50.90 -19.14
N GLY A 514 -0.71 -51.24 -18.16
CA GLY A 514 0.17 -52.42 -18.19
C GLY A 514 -0.50 -53.76 -17.86
N ARG A 515 -1.81 -53.77 -17.55
CA ARG A 515 -2.55 -55.01 -17.24
C ARG A 515 -3.16 -55.63 -18.52
N PRO A 516 -3.13 -56.97 -18.68
CA PRO A 516 -3.65 -57.64 -19.87
C PRO A 516 -5.12 -57.31 -20.11
N ALA A 517 -5.49 -57.14 -21.38
CA ALA A 517 -6.80 -56.65 -21.82
C ALA A 517 -7.93 -57.64 -21.47
N ARG A 518 -8.50 -57.53 -20.26
CA ARG A 518 -9.85 -58.01 -19.98
C ARG A 518 -10.85 -57.10 -20.70
N ARG A 519 -12.03 -57.62 -21.10
CA ARG A 519 -13.14 -56.82 -21.67
C ARG A 519 -13.34 -55.55 -20.83
N LYS A 520 -12.82 -54.41 -21.29
CA LYS A 520 -12.84 -53.15 -20.53
C LYS A 520 -14.27 -52.59 -20.63
N PRO A 521 -14.98 -52.35 -19.52
CA PRO A 521 -16.29 -51.70 -19.58
C PRO A 521 -16.15 -50.28 -20.17
N ARG A 522 -17.17 -49.80 -20.88
CA ARG A 522 -17.20 -48.48 -21.53
C ARG A 522 -16.99 -47.35 -20.51
N PHE A 523 -15.76 -46.85 -20.37
CA PHE A 523 -15.38 -45.79 -19.43
C PHE A 523 -14.21 -44.91 -19.93
N THR A 524 -13.99 -44.86 -21.24
CA THR A 524 -12.87 -44.14 -21.85
C THR A 524 -13.06 -42.63 -21.82
N LEU A 525 -14.26 -42.14 -22.15
CA LEU A 525 -14.56 -40.70 -22.17
C LEU A 525 -14.42 -40.03 -20.79
N PRO A 526 -14.98 -40.56 -19.68
CA PRO A 526 -14.72 -40.01 -18.34
C PRO A 526 -13.24 -39.93 -18.00
N LYS A 527 -12.47 -40.98 -18.31
CA LYS A 527 -11.01 -40.98 -18.09
C LYS A 527 -10.31 -39.91 -18.92
N LEU A 528 -10.65 -39.76 -20.20
CA LEU A 528 -10.04 -38.75 -21.07
C LEU A 528 -10.29 -37.33 -20.52
N VAL A 529 -11.54 -36.99 -20.23
CA VAL A 529 -11.89 -35.66 -19.69
C VAL A 529 -11.21 -35.42 -18.34
N GLY A 530 -11.20 -36.42 -17.45
CA GLY A 530 -10.49 -36.33 -16.17
C GLY A 530 -8.98 -36.14 -16.36
N THR A 531 -8.34 -36.82 -17.31
CA THR A 531 -6.91 -36.63 -17.61
C THR A 531 -6.65 -35.22 -18.12
N LEU A 532 -7.48 -34.71 -19.04
CA LEU A 532 -7.34 -33.35 -19.56
C LEU A 532 -7.48 -32.30 -18.46
N PHE A 533 -8.42 -32.48 -17.53
CA PHE A 533 -8.57 -31.61 -16.37
C PHE A 533 -7.32 -31.64 -15.47
N ILE A 534 -6.81 -32.83 -15.17
CA ILE A 534 -5.60 -32.99 -14.35
C ILE A 534 -4.40 -32.31 -15.00
N LEU A 535 -4.16 -32.58 -16.29
CA LEU A 535 -3.04 -31.98 -17.03
C LEU A 535 -3.19 -30.45 -17.08
N GLY A 536 -4.38 -29.94 -17.40
CA GLY A 536 -4.63 -28.50 -17.42
C GLY A 536 -4.44 -27.84 -16.04
N SER A 537 -4.81 -28.52 -14.95
CA SER A 537 -4.62 -28.02 -13.58
C SER A 537 -3.13 -27.93 -13.22
N PHE A 538 -2.33 -28.94 -13.57
CA PHE A 538 -0.89 -28.90 -13.35
C PHE A 538 -0.19 -27.88 -14.26
N SER A 539 -0.64 -27.73 -15.50
CA SER A 539 -0.14 -26.68 -16.40
C SER A 539 -0.43 -25.29 -15.85
N LEU A 540 -1.64 -25.04 -15.35
CA LEU A 540 -1.99 -23.76 -14.72
C LEU A 540 -1.13 -23.51 -13.48
N LEU A 541 -0.99 -24.51 -12.61
CA LEU A 541 -0.16 -24.39 -11.41
C LEU A 541 1.30 -24.07 -11.78
N PHE A 542 1.84 -24.72 -12.80
CA PHE A 542 3.20 -24.45 -13.29
C PHE A 542 3.33 -23.03 -13.87
N ILE A 543 2.35 -22.56 -14.64
CA ILE A 543 2.32 -21.19 -15.17
C ILE A 543 2.27 -20.18 -14.02
N LEU A 544 1.41 -20.38 -13.02
CA LEU A 544 1.30 -19.49 -11.86
C LEU A 544 2.59 -19.46 -11.03
N ILE A 545 3.22 -20.61 -10.79
CA ILE A 545 4.50 -20.70 -10.09
C ILE A 545 5.60 -19.99 -10.91
N GLY A 546 5.66 -20.24 -12.22
CA GLY A 546 6.63 -19.59 -13.09
C GLY A 546 6.47 -18.08 -13.12
N ALA A 547 5.23 -17.59 -13.24
CA ALA A 547 4.92 -16.17 -13.24
C ALA A 547 5.20 -15.50 -11.88
N ALA A 548 4.91 -16.18 -10.77
CA ALA A 548 5.23 -15.71 -9.43
C ALA A 548 6.74 -15.74 -9.11
N ALA A 549 7.50 -16.62 -9.78
CA ALA A 549 8.95 -16.70 -9.62
C ALA A 549 9.71 -15.69 -10.48
N ASP A 550 9.11 -15.20 -11.58
CA ASP A 550 9.69 -14.17 -12.45
C ASP A 550 9.50 -12.76 -11.85
N ILE A 551 10.27 -12.48 -10.80
CA ILE A 551 10.24 -11.21 -10.06
C ILE A 551 11.13 -10.17 -10.75
N HIS A 552 10.57 -8.97 -10.97
CA HIS A 552 11.37 -7.82 -11.39
C HIS A 552 12.33 -7.41 -10.28
N PRO A 553 13.65 -7.32 -10.54
CA PRO A 553 14.63 -7.12 -9.47
C PRO A 553 14.47 -5.80 -8.71
N ASP A 554 14.04 -4.74 -9.39
CA ASP A 554 13.91 -3.39 -8.80
C ASP A 554 12.54 -3.12 -8.19
N MET A 555 11.49 -3.74 -8.72
CA MET A 555 10.11 -3.52 -8.26
C MET A 555 9.67 -4.54 -7.21
N GLN A 556 10.44 -5.62 -7.03
CA GLN A 556 10.12 -6.76 -6.16
C GLN A 556 8.72 -7.34 -6.35
N ALA A 557 8.19 -7.25 -7.57
CA ALA A 557 6.92 -7.84 -7.93
C ALA A 557 7.06 -8.66 -9.24
N PRO A 558 6.17 -9.65 -9.45
CA PRO A 558 6.09 -10.40 -10.70
C PRO A 558 6.07 -9.49 -11.93
N ARG A 559 6.93 -9.77 -12.92
CA ARG A 559 7.03 -8.98 -14.17
C ARG A 559 5.72 -8.86 -14.93
N MET A 560 4.85 -9.86 -14.78
CA MET A 560 3.50 -9.88 -15.34
C MET A 560 2.62 -8.67 -14.92
N PHE A 561 2.94 -7.98 -13.82
CA PHE A 561 2.22 -6.77 -13.42
C PHE A 561 2.68 -5.50 -14.15
N PHE A 562 3.78 -5.55 -14.91
CA PHE A 562 4.32 -4.38 -15.61
C PHE A 562 4.22 -4.49 -17.14
N GLN A 563 3.69 -5.62 -17.64
CA GLN A 563 3.60 -5.92 -19.07
C GLN A 563 2.16 -5.76 -19.57
N PRO A 564 1.91 -5.06 -20.71
CA PRO A 564 0.57 -4.75 -21.18
C PRO A 564 -0.35 -5.95 -21.48
N THR A 565 0.14 -7.03 -22.08
CA THR A 565 -0.71 -8.14 -22.57
C THR A 565 0.10 -9.42 -22.83
N GLY A 566 -0.39 -10.57 -22.36
CA GLY A 566 0.22 -11.89 -22.65
C GLY A 566 0.06 -12.90 -21.52
N THR A 567 0.81 -12.72 -20.43
CA THR A 567 0.82 -13.68 -19.31
C THR A 567 -0.48 -13.63 -18.49
N LEU A 568 -0.99 -12.43 -18.19
CA LEU A 568 -2.27 -12.25 -17.48
C LEU A 568 -3.47 -12.81 -18.28
N ASP A 569 -3.47 -12.65 -19.60
CA ASP A 569 -4.54 -13.18 -20.47
C ASP A 569 -4.52 -14.71 -20.50
N THR A 570 -3.34 -15.32 -20.55
CA THR A 570 -3.16 -16.78 -20.50
C THR A 570 -3.62 -17.33 -19.14
N ILE A 571 -3.23 -16.64 -18.06
CA ILE A 571 -3.67 -16.93 -16.69
C ILE A 571 -5.20 -16.81 -16.55
N SER A 572 -5.84 -15.95 -17.33
CA SER A 572 -7.30 -15.76 -17.29
C SER A 572 -8.09 -16.77 -18.15
N ASN A 573 -7.50 -17.30 -19.23
CA ASN A 573 -8.21 -18.18 -20.16
C ASN A 573 -8.18 -19.67 -19.78
N LEU A 574 -7.06 -20.18 -19.28
CA LEU A 574 -6.93 -21.59 -18.89
C LEU A 574 -7.91 -22.00 -17.76
N PRO A 575 -8.15 -21.17 -16.73
CA PRO A 575 -9.23 -21.38 -15.78
C PRO A 575 -10.58 -21.66 -16.42
N ARG A 576 -11.00 -20.84 -17.40
CA ARG A 576 -12.31 -20.98 -18.05
C ARG A 576 -12.43 -22.35 -18.73
N ALA A 577 -11.37 -22.81 -19.39
CA ALA A 577 -11.32 -24.16 -19.96
C ALA A 577 -11.44 -25.25 -18.89
N LEU A 578 -10.76 -25.10 -17.74
CA LEU A 578 -10.90 -26.01 -16.60
C LEU A 578 -12.33 -26.02 -16.04
N GLY A 579 -13.00 -24.87 -15.99
CA GLY A 579 -14.41 -24.76 -15.59
C GLY A 579 -15.35 -25.55 -16.51
N ILE A 580 -15.13 -25.48 -17.83
CA ILE A 580 -15.87 -26.28 -18.82
C ILE A 580 -15.61 -27.78 -18.63
N LEU A 581 -14.34 -28.17 -18.40
CA LEU A 581 -13.98 -29.56 -18.14
C LEU A 581 -14.61 -30.09 -16.85
N ALA A 582 -14.57 -29.32 -15.75
CA ALA A 582 -15.22 -29.69 -14.48
C ALA A 582 -16.73 -29.87 -14.65
N SER A 583 -17.39 -28.95 -15.36
CA SER A 583 -18.82 -29.05 -15.67
C SER A 583 -19.14 -30.31 -16.49
N THR A 584 -18.29 -30.63 -17.46
CA THR A 584 -18.39 -31.86 -18.25
C THR A 584 -18.21 -33.11 -17.38
N MET A 585 -17.28 -33.09 -16.43
CA MET A 585 -17.06 -34.18 -15.47
C MET A 585 -18.28 -34.42 -14.57
N VAL A 586 -19.00 -33.36 -14.16
CA VAL A 586 -20.27 -33.48 -13.42
C VAL A 586 -21.31 -34.23 -14.26
N ILE A 587 -21.52 -33.82 -15.51
CA ILE A 587 -22.45 -34.49 -16.43
C ILE A 587 -22.06 -35.96 -16.63
N LEU A 588 -20.78 -36.24 -16.85
CA LEU A 588 -20.27 -37.60 -17.04
C LEU A 588 -20.38 -38.45 -15.78
N THR A 589 -20.24 -37.87 -14.60
CA THR A 589 -20.42 -38.57 -13.33
C THR A 589 -21.87 -39.01 -13.16
N LEU A 590 -22.83 -38.12 -13.42
CA LEU A 590 -24.26 -38.47 -13.39
C LEU A 590 -24.58 -39.54 -14.43
N ALA A 591 -24.13 -39.38 -15.67
CA ALA A 591 -24.33 -40.35 -16.73
C ALA A 591 -23.70 -41.73 -16.39
N ALA A 592 -22.54 -41.74 -15.73
CA ALA A 592 -21.88 -42.97 -15.32
C ALA A 592 -22.71 -43.76 -14.31
N TRP A 593 -23.34 -43.08 -13.34
CA TRP A 593 -24.26 -43.72 -12.39
C TRP A 593 -25.56 -44.18 -13.04
N PHE A 594 -26.25 -43.32 -13.80
CA PHE A 594 -27.52 -43.67 -14.45
C PHE A 594 -27.40 -44.79 -15.48
N ARG A 595 -26.33 -44.77 -16.28
CA ARG A 595 -26.11 -45.77 -17.35
C ARG A 595 -25.24 -46.94 -16.89
N SER A 596 -24.91 -47.02 -15.60
CA SER A 596 -24.06 -48.08 -15.03
C SER A 596 -22.74 -48.28 -15.79
N MET A 597 -22.11 -47.18 -16.21
CA MET A 597 -20.83 -47.21 -16.92
C MET A 597 -19.72 -47.70 -15.99
N GLY A 598 -18.84 -48.59 -16.45
CA GLY A 598 -17.72 -49.08 -15.65
C GLY A 598 -18.12 -49.99 -14.48
N THR A 599 -17.16 -50.26 -13.60
CA THR A 599 -17.41 -50.93 -12.31
C THR A 599 -17.87 -49.93 -11.25
N ALA A 600 -18.45 -50.41 -10.14
CA ALA A 600 -18.84 -49.55 -9.02
C ALA A 600 -17.65 -48.72 -8.49
N TRP A 601 -16.46 -49.34 -8.37
CA TRP A 601 -15.24 -48.63 -7.96
C TRP A 601 -14.85 -47.51 -8.91
N MET A 602 -14.95 -47.72 -10.24
CA MET A 602 -14.63 -46.68 -11.22
C MET A 602 -15.57 -45.48 -11.11
N ARG A 603 -16.86 -45.73 -10.84
CA ARG A 603 -17.85 -44.66 -10.63
C ARG A 603 -17.58 -43.88 -9.35
N VAL A 604 -17.32 -44.57 -8.23
CA VAL A 604 -16.97 -43.93 -6.96
C VAL A 604 -15.70 -43.09 -7.11
N HIS A 605 -14.64 -43.65 -7.67
CA HIS A 605 -13.37 -42.94 -7.87
C HIS A 605 -13.53 -41.72 -8.79
N PHE A 606 -14.26 -41.84 -9.91
CA PHE A 606 -14.53 -40.70 -10.79
C PHE A 606 -15.43 -39.64 -10.15
N THR A 607 -16.34 -40.05 -9.26
CA THR A 607 -17.15 -39.10 -8.45
C THR A 607 -16.23 -38.29 -7.53
N LEU A 608 -15.29 -38.93 -6.82
CA LEU A 608 -14.31 -38.25 -5.98
C LEU A 608 -13.40 -37.30 -6.80
N LEU A 609 -12.96 -37.72 -7.98
CA LEU A 609 -12.20 -36.86 -8.89
C LEU A 609 -13.01 -35.66 -9.35
N THR A 610 -14.29 -35.85 -9.63
CA THR A 610 -15.19 -34.77 -10.04
C THR A 610 -15.42 -33.78 -8.89
N LEU A 611 -15.61 -34.26 -7.66
CA LEU A 611 -15.70 -33.40 -6.47
C LEU A 611 -14.41 -32.58 -6.27
N CYS A 612 -13.26 -33.23 -6.44
CA CYS A 612 -11.95 -32.58 -6.41
C CYS A 612 -11.84 -31.49 -7.49
N ALA A 613 -12.18 -31.82 -8.73
CA ALA A 613 -12.16 -30.89 -9.86
C ALA A 613 -13.07 -29.68 -9.62
N THR A 614 -14.31 -29.91 -9.19
CA THR A 614 -15.24 -28.83 -8.83
C THR A 614 -14.73 -27.98 -7.67
N GLY A 615 -14.04 -28.58 -6.70
CA GLY A 615 -13.41 -27.85 -5.59
C GLY A 615 -12.29 -26.92 -6.05
N VAL A 616 -11.41 -27.40 -6.94
CA VAL A 616 -10.35 -26.58 -7.56
C VAL A 616 -10.95 -25.45 -8.39
N THR A 617 -11.94 -25.75 -9.23
CA THR A 617 -12.66 -24.73 -10.01
C THR A 617 -13.34 -23.69 -9.11
N TRP A 618 -13.95 -24.12 -8.01
CA TRP A 618 -14.55 -23.20 -7.04
C TRP A 618 -13.51 -22.29 -6.37
N LEU A 619 -12.34 -22.82 -6.01
CA LEU A 619 -11.24 -22.01 -5.46
C LEU A 619 -10.77 -20.95 -6.47
N MET A 620 -10.63 -21.33 -7.74
CA MET A 620 -10.25 -20.42 -8.81
C MET A 620 -11.28 -19.31 -9.01
N TRP A 621 -12.57 -19.65 -8.99
CA TRP A 621 -13.65 -18.67 -9.00
C TRP A 621 -13.60 -17.74 -7.79
N SER A 622 -13.33 -18.28 -6.59
CA SER A 622 -13.23 -17.50 -5.36
C SER A 622 -12.06 -16.50 -5.33
N LEU A 623 -11.11 -16.64 -6.26
CA LEU A 623 -9.97 -15.76 -6.48
C LEU A 623 -10.06 -14.99 -7.81
N ASN A 624 -11.23 -14.99 -8.45
CA ASN A 624 -11.54 -14.25 -9.68
C ASN A 624 -10.74 -14.67 -10.93
N PHE A 625 -10.37 -15.95 -11.01
CA PHE A 625 -9.78 -16.51 -12.23
C PHE A 625 -10.82 -16.94 -13.27
N LEU A 626 -12.13 -16.97 -12.93
CA LEU A 626 -13.19 -17.56 -13.76
C LEU A 626 -14.27 -16.57 -14.18
#